data_AF-A0A5A9ZJR6-F1
#
_entry.id   AF-A0A5A9ZJR6-F1
#
_cell.length_a   1.000
_cell.length_b   1.000
_cell.length_c   1.000
_cell.angle_alpha   90.00
_cell.angle_beta   90.00
_cell.angle_gamma   90.00
#
_symmetry.space_group_name_H-M   'P 1'
#
loop_
_entity.id
_entity.type
_entity.pdbx_description
1 polymer ?
#
loop_
_entity_poly.entity_id
_entity_poly.type
_entity_poly.pdbx_seq_one_letter_code
_entity_poly.pdbx_strand_id
1 'polypeptide(L)'
;MFTGALLLTGCTIGDGGAQGSQVAEETADPSAVIDLSVADGATDANPAEPVVVSAEGGRFDSVVVRNPEGVQVQGEFNPDLTEWRTTEDLGYGRQYTLESTATDEAGLVTRRSATFTTLTPEIMTAAYLTTGEGSVVGIGQPVAVMFDEPIADRRAAQDNIHIKTEPEVEGAFYWVSNQEVRWRPAEYWAPGTKIDVNVDIYGEDLGGGMYGQQDAHSAFEIGDAVISRVDDSTKQIVVERNGEVIKTMPTSMGKAGTPTPNGVYVIGEKHASMIMDSSTYGVPADSADGYRTPVQYATRMSYSGIFLHAAPWSVWAQGSQNTSHGCLNVTTGDAKWFYDNAKRGDIFEVSGTVGDTLPGWDGLGDWNVPWETWKAGNADRGAS
;
A
#
# COMPACT_ATOMS: atom_id res chain seq x y z
N MET A 1 -69.96 28.50 57.66
CA MET A 1 -71.21 29.16 57.25
C MET A 1 -71.11 29.32 55.74
N PHE A 2 -71.91 28.73 54.86
CA PHE A 2 -73.26 28.19 54.93
C PHE A 2 -73.32 26.77 54.35
N THR A 3 -74.06 25.92 55.05
CA THR A 3 -74.61 24.64 54.60
C THR A 3 -75.79 24.90 53.67
N GLY A 4 -75.97 24.09 52.63
CA GLY A 4 -77.16 24.15 51.78
C GLY A 4 -77.30 22.91 50.91
N ALA A 5 -77.87 21.85 51.47
CA ALA A 5 -78.40 20.71 50.72
C ALA A 5 -79.91 20.88 50.55
N LEU A 6 -80.43 20.64 49.34
CA LEU A 6 -81.84 20.31 49.12
C LEU A 6 -81.95 19.21 48.06
N LEU A 7 -82.76 18.20 48.38
CA LEU A 7 -83.00 16.96 47.65
C LEU A 7 -84.47 16.89 47.17
N LEU A 8 -84.65 16.32 45.96
CA LEU A 8 -85.77 15.48 45.46
C LEU A 8 -87.16 16.15 45.23
N THR A 9 -87.97 15.86 44.18
CA THR A 9 -88.39 14.58 43.55
C THR A 9 -89.04 14.74 42.14
N GLY A 10 -89.06 13.66 41.33
CA GLY A 10 -90.09 13.33 40.29
C GLY A 10 -89.56 12.95 38.88
N CYS A 11 -89.26 11.67 38.56
CA CYS A 11 -90.11 10.63 37.87
C CYS A 11 -90.50 10.95 36.41
N THR A 12 -90.43 10.12 35.35
CA THR A 12 -90.00 8.73 35.03
C THR A 12 -89.95 8.54 33.49
N ILE A 13 -88.97 7.75 33.01
CA ILE A 13 -88.95 6.78 31.89
C ILE A 13 -89.34 7.24 30.45
N GLY A 14 -88.33 7.18 29.57
CA GLY A 14 -88.45 6.99 28.12
C GLY A 14 -87.21 6.23 27.64
N ASP A 15 -87.39 4.94 27.38
CA ASP A 15 -86.41 3.95 26.95
C ASP A 15 -85.81 4.33 25.58
N GLY A 16 -84.49 4.25 25.46
CA GLY A 16 -83.76 4.74 24.29
C GLY A 16 -82.29 4.36 24.37
N GLY A 17 -82.03 3.05 24.40
CA GLY A 17 -80.67 2.50 24.34
C GLY A 17 -79.94 2.96 23.09
N ALA A 18 -79.10 3.98 23.24
CA ALA A 18 -77.98 4.22 22.35
C ALA A 18 -76.78 3.44 22.90
N GLN A 19 -76.65 2.19 22.46
CA GLN A 19 -75.35 1.53 22.43
C GLN A 19 -74.47 2.34 21.49
N GLY A 20 -73.71 3.27 22.05
CA GLY A 20 -72.53 3.79 21.39
C GLY A 20 -71.53 2.65 21.29
N SER A 21 -71.57 1.90 20.18
CA SER A 21 -70.44 1.10 19.76
C SER A 21 -69.28 2.06 19.53
N GLN A 22 -68.42 2.20 20.54
CA GLN A 22 -67.05 2.62 20.32
C GLN A 22 -66.42 1.53 19.47
N VAL A 23 -66.39 1.76 18.15
CA VAL A 23 -65.47 1.05 17.27
C VAL A 23 -64.10 1.49 17.75
N ALA A 24 -63.36 0.61 18.41
CA ALA A 24 -61.94 0.80 18.57
C ALA A 24 -61.36 0.89 17.16
N GLU A 25 -60.90 2.06 16.77
CA GLU A 25 -60.15 2.27 15.55
C GLU A 25 -58.91 1.36 15.67
N GLU A 26 -58.89 0.28 14.91
CA GLU A 26 -57.75 -0.62 14.83
C GLU A 26 -56.61 0.18 14.22
N THR A 27 -55.70 0.65 15.07
CA THR A 27 -54.53 1.42 14.66
C THR A 27 -53.73 0.55 13.71
N ALA A 28 -53.68 0.93 12.43
CA ALA A 28 -52.87 0.24 11.44
C ALA A 28 -51.40 0.27 11.88
N ASP A 29 -50.72 -0.88 11.78
CA ASP A 29 -49.30 -0.99 12.06
C ASP A 29 -48.48 -0.42 10.89
N PRO A 30 -47.31 0.21 11.16
CA PRO A 30 -46.45 0.69 10.10
C PRO A 30 -45.98 -0.47 9.22
N SER A 31 -46.01 -0.23 7.91
CA SER A 31 -45.65 -1.21 6.88
C SER A 31 -44.19 -1.12 6.43
N ALA A 32 -43.50 -0.02 6.77
CA ALA A 32 -42.09 0.16 6.43
C ALA A 32 -41.20 -0.82 7.22
N VAL A 33 -40.30 -1.50 6.51
CA VAL A 33 -39.26 -2.38 7.06
C VAL A 33 -37.91 -1.72 6.89
N ILE A 34 -37.08 -1.71 7.94
CA ILE A 34 -35.73 -1.16 7.92
C ILE A 34 -34.72 -2.29 8.13
N ASP A 35 -33.87 -2.50 7.13
CA ASP A 35 -32.77 -3.46 7.15
C ASP A 35 -31.43 -2.75 7.31
N LEU A 36 -30.50 -3.39 8.01
CA LEU A 36 -29.17 -2.87 8.34
C LEU A 36 -28.12 -3.85 7.82
N SER A 37 -27.06 -3.36 7.18
CA SER A 37 -25.92 -4.20 6.77
C SER A 37 -25.13 -4.76 7.95
N VAL A 38 -25.25 -4.12 9.12
CA VAL A 38 -24.64 -4.54 10.39
C VAL A 38 -25.71 -5.03 11.35
N ALA A 39 -25.47 -6.19 11.96
CA ALA A 39 -26.35 -6.73 12.98
C ALA A 39 -26.24 -5.93 14.29
N ASP A 40 -27.37 -5.77 14.99
CA ASP A 40 -27.37 -5.21 16.34
C ASP A 40 -26.59 -6.12 17.30
N GLY A 41 -25.65 -5.54 18.03
CA GLY A 41 -24.72 -6.25 18.90
C GLY A 41 -23.51 -6.88 18.21
N ALA A 42 -23.28 -6.65 16.91
CA ALA A 42 -22.09 -7.15 16.22
C ALA A 42 -20.80 -6.62 16.87
N THR A 43 -19.73 -7.42 16.86
CA THR A 43 -18.47 -7.10 17.56
C THR A 43 -17.23 -7.02 16.66
N ASP A 44 -17.41 -7.31 15.39
CA ASP A 44 -16.36 -7.56 14.40
C ASP A 44 -16.72 -6.96 13.03
N ALA A 45 -17.51 -5.88 13.01
CA ALA A 45 -17.85 -5.21 11.75
C ALA A 45 -16.57 -4.69 11.06
N ASN A 46 -16.43 -4.92 9.75
CA ASN A 46 -15.31 -4.41 8.97
C ASN A 46 -15.41 -2.87 8.87
N PRO A 47 -14.41 -2.10 9.32
CA PRO A 47 -14.49 -0.64 9.26
C PRO A 47 -14.35 -0.05 7.85
N ALA A 48 -13.84 -0.82 6.88
CA ALA A 48 -13.75 -0.40 5.48
C ALA A 48 -15.04 -0.69 4.69
N GLU A 49 -15.91 -1.58 5.18
CA GLU A 49 -17.19 -1.83 4.54
C GLU A 49 -18.19 -0.72 4.90
N PRO A 50 -18.84 -0.08 3.91
CA PRO A 50 -19.85 0.91 4.19
C PRO A 50 -21.02 0.32 4.99
N VAL A 51 -21.47 1.04 6.02
CA VAL A 51 -22.72 0.69 6.71
C VAL A 51 -23.87 1.16 5.84
N VAL A 52 -24.70 0.23 5.39
CA VAL A 52 -25.86 0.47 4.52
C VAL A 52 -27.14 0.23 5.31
N VAL A 53 -28.10 1.13 5.17
CA VAL A 53 -29.43 1.05 5.78
C VAL A 53 -30.46 1.19 4.66
N SER A 54 -31.33 0.19 4.51
CA SER A 54 -32.37 0.17 3.46
C SER A 54 -33.77 0.18 4.07
N ALA A 55 -34.70 0.84 3.41
CA ALA A 55 -36.11 0.89 3.76
C ALA A 55 -36.96 0.30 2.63
N GLU A 56 -37.78 -0.71 2.97
CA GLU A 56 -38.82 -1.24 2.10
C GLU A 56 -40.19 -0.74 2.57
N GLY A 57 -41.08 -0.37 1.65
CA GLY A 57 -42.43 0.09 2.01
C GLY A 57 -42.49 1.47 2.68
N GLY A 58 -41.39 2.24 2.67
CA GLY A 58 -41.33 3.59 3.22
C GLY A 58 -40.09 4.35 2.77
N ARG A 59 -39.95 5.60 3.25
CA ARG A 59 -38.80 6.47 3.01
C ARG A 59 -38.20 6.93 4.32
N PHE A 60 -36.88 7.05 4.37
CA PHE A 60 -36.17 7.55 5.54
C PHE A 60 -36.48 9.03 5.80
N ASP A 61 -36.83 9.33 7.04
CA ASP A 61 -36.86 10.69 7.56
C ASP A 61 -35.50 11.07 8.17
N SER A 62 -34.82 10.09 8.77
CA SER A 62 -33.51 10.27 9.37
C SER A 62 -32.74 8.95 9.47
N VAL A 63 -31.43 9.04 9.27
CA VAL A 63 -30.45 8.00 9.59
C VAL A 63 -29.25 8.71 10.20
N VAL A 64 -28.86 8.29 11.40
CA VAL A 64 -27.76 8.89 12.15
C VAL A 64 -26.90 7.77 12.71
N VAL A 65 -25.64 7.72 12.27
CA VAL A 65 -24.61 6.88 12.87
C VAL A 65 -23.67 7.77 13.68
N ARG A 66 -23.38 7.40 14.93
CA ARG A 66 -22.46 8.13 15.82
C ARG A 66 -21.33 7.25 16.31
N ASN A 67 -20.15 7.83 16.42
CA ASN A 67 -18.99 7.20 17.05
C ASN A 67 -19.07 7.30 18.60
N PRO A 68 -18.13 6.67 19.34
CA PRO A 68 -18.12 6.71 20.81
C PRO A 68 -18.04 8.12 21.41
N GLU A 69 -17.43 9.07 20.69
CA GLU A 69 -17.33 10.47 21.09
C GLU A 69 -18.63 11.27 20.81
N GLY A 70 -19.67 10.64 20.24
CA GLY A 70 -20.95 11.25 19.90
C GLY A 70 -20.95 12.04 18.59
N VAL A 71 -19.84 12.03 17.85
CA VAL A 71 -19.69 12.67 16.55
C VAL A 71 -20.43 11.83 15.51
N GLN A 72 -21.20 12.51 14.66
CA GLN A 72 -21.95 11.86 13.58
C GLN A 72 -20.99 11.47 12.45
N VAL A 73 -21.11 10.23 11.98
CA VAL A 73 -20.43 9.70 10.80
C VAL A 73 -21.08 10.26 9.54
N GLN A 74 -20.26 10.64 8.57
CA GLN A 74 -20.65 11.09 7.26
C GLN A 74 -21.34 9.96 6.49
N GLY A 75 -22.47 10.29 5.88
CA GLY A 75 -23.15 9.40 4.96
C GLY A 75 -24.17 10.13 4.13
N GLU A 76 -24.66 9.46 3.11
CA GLU A 76 -25.57 10.03 2.11
C GLU A 76 -26.76 9.12 1.86
N PHE A 77 -27.89 9.75 1.51
CA PHE A 77 -29.07 9.05 1.01
C PHE A 77 -29.00 8.88 -0.50
N ASN A 78 -29.59 7.81 -1.01
CA ASN A 78 -29.99 7.76 -2.41
C ASN A 78 -31.11 8.79 -2.71
N PRO A 79 -31.35 9.14 -3.99
CA PRO A 79 -32.34 10.17 -4.35
C PRO A 79 -33.78 9.88 -3.89
N ASP A 80 -34.13 8.60 -3.74
CA ASP A 80 -35.47 8.15 -3.36
C ASP A 80 -35.68 8.10 -1.84
N LEU A 81 -34.63 8.33 -1.05
CA LEU A 81 -34.60 8.22 0.41
C LEU A 81 -34.97 6.82 0.91
N THR A 82 -34.65 5.78 0.14
CA THR A 82 -34.89 4.37 0.51
C THR A 82 -33.61 3.66 0.93
N GLU A 83 -32.45 4.30 0.76
CA GLU A 83 -31.16 3.78 1.18
C GLU A 83 -30.29 4.93 1.72
N TRP A 84 -29.55 4.65 2.78
CA TRP A 84 -28.48 5.48 3.30
C TRP A 84 -27.21 4.66 3.43
N ARG A 85 -26.04 5.26 3.14
CA ARG A 85 -24.75 4.61 3.40
C ARG A 85 -23.70 5.55 3.96
N THR A 86 -22.75 5.03 4.72
CA THR A 86 -21.56 5.79 5.13
C THR A 86 -20.71 6.17 3.92
N THR A 87 -20.03 7.30 4.02
CA THR A 87 -19.17 7.88 2.96
C THR A 87 -17.76 8.20 3.46
N GLU A 88 -17.43 7.77 4.67
CA GLU A 88 -16.09 7.78 5.24
C GLU A 88 -15.84 6.42 5.89
N ASP A 89 -14.57 6.06 6.00
CA ASP A 89 -14.15 4.86 6.72
C ASP A 89 -14.49 4.99 8.20
N LEU A 90 -14.88 3.86 8.81
CA LEU A 90 -15.02 3.78 10.25
C LEU A 90 -13.64 3.58 10.90
N GLY A 91 -13.54 3.72 12.21
CA GLY A 91 -12.30 3.43 12.93
C GLY A 91 -12.32 2.00 13.49
N TYR A 92 -11.16 1.36 13.58
CA TYR A 92 -10.98 0.06 14.25
C TYR A 92 -11.32 0.13 15.76
N GLY A 93 -11.90 -0.96 16.29
CA GLY A 93 -12.17 -1.13 17.72
C GLY A 93 -13.09 -0.07 18.32
N ARG A 94 -14.02 0.46 17.52
CA ARG A 94 -14.96 1.52 17.93
C ARG A 94 -16.38 0.97 17.99
N GLN A 95 -17.11 1.37 19.01
CA GLN A 95 -18.55 1.11 19.10
C GLN A 95 -19.35 2.27 18.48
N TYR A 96 -20.19 1.95 17.51
CA TYR A 96 -21.06 2.89 16.84
C TYR A 96 -22.50 2.66 17.24
N THR A 97 -23.27 3.75 17.29
CA THR A 97 -24.73 3.72 17.48
C THR A 97 -25.41 4.21 16.21
N LEU A 98 -26.36 3.43 15.71
CA LEU A 98 -27.18 3.73 14.55
C LEU A 98 -28.62 3.94 15.01
N GLU A 99 -29.20 5.06 14.60
CA GLU A 99 -30.62 5.38 14.79
C GLU A 99 -31.23 5.74 13.45
N SER A 100 -32.36 5.12 13.09
CA SER A 100 -33.06 5.40 11.85
C SER A 100 -34.58 5.43 12.02
N THR A 101 -35.21 6.26 11.20
CA THR A 101 -36.67 6.40 11.13
C THR A 101 -37.11 6.44 9.68
N ALA A 102 -38.15 5.67 9.34
CA ALA A 102 -38.77 5.69 8.03
C ALA A 102 -40.29 5.82 8.16
N THR A 103 -40.89 6.54 7.21
CA THR A 103 -42.33 6.77 7.15
C THR A 103 -42.92 6.09 5.91
N ASP A 104 -44.01 5.34 6.07
CA ASP A 104 -44.73 4.70 4.98
C ASP A 104 -45.77 5.64 4.32
N GLU A 105 -46.43 5.18 3.25
CA GLU A 105 -47.45 5.97 2.54
C GLU A 105 -48.68 6.32 3.41
N ALA A 106 -48.94 5.55 4.48
CA ALA A 106 -50.00 5.81 5.44
C ALA A 106 -49.59 6.86 6.50
N GLY A 107 -48.36 7.34 6.47
CA GLY A 107 -47.81 8.30 7.44
C GLY A 107 -47.40 7.66 8.76
N LEU A 108 -47.27 6.33 8.82
CA LEU A 108 -46.87 5.59 10.00
C LEU A 108 -45.34 5.46 10.04
N VAL A 109 -44.76 5.64 11.22
CA VAL A 109 -43.31 5.71 11.42
C VAL A 109 -42.78 4.39 11.98
N THR A 110 -41.85 3.78 11.24
CA THR A 110 -40.99 2.70 11.74
C THR A 110 -39.70 3.30 12.30
N ARG A 111 -39.27 2.82 13.47
CA ARG A 111 -37.98 3.16 14.06
C ARG A 111 -37.11 1.93 14.20
N ARG A 112 -35.82 2.08 13.93
CA ARG A 112 -34.82 1.04 14.18
C ARG A 112 -33.60 1.66 14.83
N SER A 113 -33.01 0.94 15.76
CA SER A 113 -31.73 1.30 16.35
C SER A 113 -30.86 0.06 16.41
N ALA A 114 -29.56 0.26 16.28
CA ALA A 114 -28.56 -0.78 16.48
C ALA A 114 -27.30 -0.19 17.12
N THR A 115 -26.58 -1.02 17.85
CA THR A 115 -25.21 -0.74 18.27
C THR A 115 -24.32 -1.83 17.69
N PHE A 116 -23.16 -1.48 17.14
CA PHE A 116 -22.20 -2.44 16.64
C PHE A 116 -20.79 -1.98 16.96
N THR A 117 -19.85 -2.91 17.05
CA THR A 117 -18.44 -2.63 17.28
C THR A 117 -17.65 -3.09 16.07
N THR A 118 -16.74 -2.23 15.58
CA THR A 118 -15.81 -2.60 14.52
C THR A 118 -14.72 -3.51 15.05
N LEU A 119 -14.18 -4.35 14.18
CA LEU A 119 -13.12 -5.29 14.55
C LEU A 119 -11.92 -4.57 15.17
N THR A 120 -11.22 -5.26 16.08
CA THR A 120 -10.01 -4.75 16.75
C THR A 120 -8.82 -5.62 16.30
N PRO A 121 -7.91 -5.09 15.47
CA PRO A 121 -6.75 -5.85 15.02
C PRO A 121 -5.84 -6.23 16.21
N GLU A 122 -5.23 -7.40 16.16
CA GLU A 122 -4.14 -7.75 17.10
C GLU A 122 -2.85 -7.04 16.69
N ILE A 123 -2.63 -6.96 15.37
CA ILE A 123 -1.48 -6.31 14.74
C ILE A 123 -2.01 -5.41 13.61
N MET A 124 -1.40 -4.24 13.45
CA MET A 124 -1.64 -3.38 12.30
C MET A 124 -0.35 -3.23 11.52
N THR A 125 -0.43 -3.25 10.20
CA THR A 125 0.71 -3.06 9.30
C THR A 125 0.42 -1.95 8.31
N ALA A 126 1.40 -1.07 8.08
CA ALA A 126 1.33 -0.05 7.05
C ALA A 126 2.13 -0.47 5.82
N ALA A 127 1.58 -0.21 4.63
CA ALA A 127 2.28 -0.36 3.37
C ALA A 127 2.96 0.94 2.93
N TYR A 128 4.19 0.83 2.46
CA TYR A 128 5.00 1.93 1.95
C TYR A 128 5.44 1.62 0.51
N LEU A 129 5.00 2.48 -0.40
CA LEU A 129 5.47 2.46 -1.79
C LEU A 129 6.81 3.18 -1.87
N THR A 130 7.85 2.48 -2.36
CA THR A 130 9.21 3.06 -2.39
C THR A 130 9.45 4.00 -3.56
N THR A 131 8.59 3.96 -4.58
CA THR A 131 8.58 4.89 -5.71
C THR A 131 7.59 6.00 -5.40
N GLY A 132 8.06 7.24 -5.40
CA GLY A 132 7.23 8.39 -5.01
C GLY A 132 6.25 8.81 -6.10
N GLU A 133 5.13 9.38 -5.66
CA GLU A 133 4.08 9.98 -6.50
C GLU A 133 4.66 10.98 -7.51
N GLY A 134 4.26 10.85 -8.77
CA GLY A 134 4.67 11.71 -9.89
C GLY A 134 6.14 11.58 -10.29
N SER A 135 6.87 10.58 -9.79
CA SER A 135 8.28 10.40 -10.14
C SER A 135 8.48 9.87 -11.56
N VAL A 136 9.65 10.18 -12.13
CA VAL A 136 10.12 9.60 -13.40
C VAL A 136 11.33 8.71 -13.10
N VAL A 137 11.21 7.42 -13.39
CA VAL A 137 12.19 6.38 -13.04
C VAL A 137 12.75 5.69 -14.28
N GLY A 138 13.82 4.93 -14.14
CA GLY A 138 14.41 4.17 -15.24
C GLY A 138 13.63 2.89 -15.58
N ILE A 139 13.99 2.30 -16.72
CA ILE A 139 13.32 1.13 -17.32
C ILE A 139 13.42 -0.16 -16.50
N GLY A 140 14.25 -0.17 -15.46
CA GLY A 140 14.46 -1.30 -14.56
C GLY A 140 13.67 -1.23 -13.26
N GLN A 141 12.90 -0.16 -13.00
CA GLN A 141 12.25 0.05 -11.70
C GLN A 141 11.12 -0.98 -11.46
N PRO A 142 11.23 -1.89 -10.49
CA PRO A 142 10.07 -2.67 -10.05
C PRO A 142 9.10 -1.79 -9.25
N VAL A 143 7.82 -2.16 -9.25
CA VAL A 143 6.90 -1.72 -8.20
C VAL A 143 7.32 -2.45 -6.91
N ALA A 144 7.38 -1.72 -5.80
CA ALA A 144 7.81 -2.27 -4.53
C ALA A 144 6.92 -1.75 -3.40
N VAL A 145 6.30 -2.70 -2.69
CA VAL A 145 5.46 -2.46 -1.51
C VAL A 145 6.19 -3.06 -0.31
N MET A 146 6.63 -2.20 0.59
CA MET A 146 7.26 -2.57 1.86
C MET A 146 6.23 -2.43 2.98
N PHE A 147 6.02 -3.49 3.74
CA PHE A 147 5.22 -3.50 4.95
C PHE A 147 6.13 -3.31 6.17
N ASP A 148 5.66 -2.59 7.21
CA ASP A 148 6.44 -2.44 8.45
C ASP A 148 6.39 -3.68 9.36
N GLU A 149 5.50 -4.63 9.09
CA GLU A 149 5.42 -5.93 9.76
C GLU A 149 5.57 -7.12 8.78
N PRO A 150 6.16 -8.25 9.20
CA PRO A 150 6.20 -9.47 8.39
C PRO A 150 4.80 -9.97 8.03
N ILE A 151 4.53 -10.15 6.74
CA ILE A 151 3.19 -10.52 6.25
C ILE A 151 2.91 -12.01 6.42
N ALA A 152 1.86 -12.32 7.18
CA ALA A 152 1.43 -13.69 7.48
C ALA A 152 0.78 -14.35 6.25
N ASP A 153 -0.23 -13.69 5.64
CA ASP A 153 -0.87 -14.11 4.40
C ASP A 153 -0.45 -13.23 3.23
N ARG A 154 0.56 -13.71 2.51
CA ARG A 154 1.09 -13.03 1.33
C ARG A 154 0.09 -12.99 0.17
N ARG A 155 -0.85 -13.94 0.08
CA ARG A 155 -1.86 -13.94 -1.00
C ARG A 155 -2.87 -12.84 -0.74
N ALA A 156 -3.38 -12.74 0.49
CA ALA A 156 -4.27 -11.66 0.89
C ALA A 156 -3.65 -10.28 0.63
N ALA A 157 -2.35 -10.10 0.93
CA ALA A 157 -1.66 -8.85 0.59
C ALA A 157 -1.56 -8.59 -0.92
N GLN A 158 -1.31 -9.61 -1.76
CA GLN A 158 -1.24 -9.43 -3.22
C GLN A 158 -2.60 -9.15 -3.85
N ASP A 159 -3.66 -9.78 -3.35
CA ASP A 159 -5.02 -9.61 -3.86
C ASP A 159 -5.51 -8.16 -3.66
N ASN A 160 -4.96 -7.46 -2.66
CA ASN A 160 -5.21 -6.06 -2.31
C ASN A 160 -4.17 -5.08 -2.88
N ILE A 161 -3.31 -5.51 -3.81
CA ILE A 161 -2.39 -4.63 -4.55
C ILE A 161 -2.80 -4.59 -6.02
N HIS A 162 -3.30 -3.44 -6.47
CA HIS A 162 -3.77 -3.23 -7.82
C HIS A 162 -2.80 -2.38 -8.62
N ILE A 163 -2.21 -2.97 -9.67
CA ILE A 163 -1.24 -2.32 -10.54
C ILE A 163 -1.86 -2.18 -11.93
N LYS A 164 -1.96 -0.93 -12.40
CA LYS A 164 -2.38 -0.60 -13.75
C LYS A 164 -1.21 -0.03 -14.54
N THR A 165 -1.06 -0.47 -15.78
CA THR A 165 0.00 -0.02 -16.69
C THR A 165 -0.60 0.54 -17.97
N GLU A 166 -0.01 1.61 -18.50
CA GLU A 166 -0.38 2.19 -19.79
C GLU A 166 0.89 2.51 -20.60
N PRO A 167 1.17 1.82 -21.71
CA PRO A 167 0.43 0.67 -22.26
C PRO A 167 0.37 -0.53 -21.30
N GLU A 168 -0.68 -1.35 -21.44
CA GLU A 168 -0.86 -2.55 -20.61
C GLU A 168 0.24 -3.58 -20.88
N VAL A 169 0.86 -4.09 -19.81
CA VAL A 169 1.86 -5.16 -19.86
C VAL A 169 1.61 -6.19 -18.76
N GLU A 170 1.82 -7.46 -19.09
CA GLU A 170 1.79 -8.54 -18.11
C GLU A 170 2.97 -8.38 -17.13
N GLY A 171 2.67 -8.50 -15.84
CA GLY A 171 3.68 -8.65 -14.80
C GLY A 171 3.22 -9.60 -13.69
N ALA A 172 4.10 -9.84 -12.74
CA ALA A 172 3.84 -10.77 -11.65
C ALA A 172 4.51 -10.30 -10.35
N PHE A 173 3.97 -10.77 -9.23
CA PHE A 173 4.49 -10.51 -7.89
C PHE A 173 5.57 -11.51 -7.47
N TYR A 174 6.53 -11.03 -6.69
CA TYR A 174 7.54 -11.86 -6.04
C TYR A 174 7.96 -11.23 -4.70
N TRP A 175 7.96 -12.03 -3.64
CA TRP A 175 8.39 -11.58 -2.31
C TRP A 175 9.90 -11.73 -2.18
N VAL A 176 10.59 -10.62 -1.91
CA VAL A 176 12.05 -10.59 -1.72
C VAL A 176 12.44 -10.71 -0.25
N SER A 177 11.50 -10.45 0.66
CA SER A 177 11.62 -10.70 2.10
C SER A 177 10.24 -11.08 2.67
N ASN A 178 10.14 -11.22 4.00
CA ASN A 178 8.84 -11.38 4.67
C ASN A 178 8.01 -10.08 4.72
N GLN A 179 8.62 -8.95 4.40
CA GLN A 179 8.03 -7.62 4.51
C GLN A 179 7.92 -6.90 3.15
N GLU A 180 8.58 -7.38 2.11
CA GLU A 180 8.67 -6.65 0.84
C GLU A 180 8.25 -7.54 -0.34
N VAL A 181 7.22 -7.08 -1.05
CA VAL A 181 6.76 -7.66 -2.30
C VAL A 181 7.10 -6.73 -3.46
N ARG A 182 7.54 -7.33 -4.55
CA ARG A 182 7.92 -6.67 -5.79
C ARG A 182 7.01 -7.10 -6.92
N TRP A 183 6.74 -6.21 -7.86
CA TRP A 183 6.06 -6.53 -9.11
C TRP A 183 6.82 -5.95 -10.28
N ARG A 184 7.00 -6.74 -11.34
CA ARG A 184 7.60 -6.30 -12.60
C ARG A 184 7.09 -7.12 -13.80
N PRO A 185 7.22 -6.58 -15.03
CA PRO A 185 7.07 -7.35 -16.25
C PRO A 185 8.24 -8.31 -16.50
N ALA A 186 8.10 -9.14 -17.53
CA ALA A 186 9.13 -10.11 -17.94
C ALA A 186 10.42 -9.44 -18.41
N GLU A 187 10.28 -8.36 -19.17
CA GLU A 187 11.35 -7.57 -19.79
C GLU A 187 11.39 -6.17 -19.17
N TYR A 188 12.48 -5.41 -19.38
CA TYR A 188 12.53 -4.01 -18.95
C TYR A 188 11.36 -3.20 -19.52
N TRP A 189 10.93 -2.20 -18.76
CA TRP A 189 9.82 -1.34 -19.13
C TRP A 189 10.07 -0.57 -20.42
N ALA A 190 9.02 -0.39 -21.23
CA ALA A 190 9.06 0.54 -22.35
C ALA A 190 9.05 2.00 -21.83
N PRO A 191 9.94 2.88 -22.33
CA PRO A 191 9.87 4.32 -22.02
C PRO A 191 8.49 4.92 -22.33
N GLY A 192 8.04 5.81 -21.45
CA GLY A 192 6.71 6.45 -21.49
C GLY A 192 5.59 5.62 -20.85
N THR A 193 5.87 4.42 -20.36
CA THR A 193 4.87 3.62 -19.62
C THR A 193 4.48 4.35 -18.33
N LYS A 194 3.19 4.51 -18.11
CA LYS A 194 2.63 5.02 -16.85
C LYS A 194 2.20 3.86 -15.99
N ILE A 195 2.47 3.96 -14.70
CA ILE A 195 2.18 2.92 -13.71
C ILE A 195 1.41 3.57 -12.58
N ASP A 196 0.25 3.01 -12.26
CA ASP A 196 -0.61 3.42 -11.15
C ASP A 196 -0.74 2.24 -10.19
N VAL A 197 -0.42 2.45 -8.92
CA VAL A 197 -0.39 1.42 -7.89
C VAL A 197 -1.29 1.84 -6.74
N ASN A 198 -2.32 1.03 -6.48
CA ASN A 198 -3.19 1.15 -5.32
C ASN A 198 -2.95 -0.06 -4.40
N VAL A 199 -2.79 0.20 -3.11
CA VAL A 199 -2.63 -0.82 -2.07
C VAL A 199 -3.79 -0.62 -1.12
N ASP A 200 -4.86 -1.37 -1.34
CA ASP A 200 -6.17 -1.20 -0.72
C ASP A 200 -6.29 -2.20 0.44
N ILE A 201 -5.58 -1.92 1.54
CA ILE A 201 -5.41 -2.85 2.66
C ILE A 201 -6.17 -2.44 3.91
N TYR A 202 -6.76 -1.25 3.95
CA TYR A 202 -7.58 -0.82 5.07
C TYR A 202 -8.81 -1.73 5.21
N GLY A 203 -9.04 -2.25 6.42
CA GLY A 203 -10.11 -3.23 6.69
C GLY A 203 -9.77 -4.67 6.33
N GLU A 204 -8.68 -4.92 5.62
CA GLU A 204 -8.35 -6.24 5.07
C GLU A 204 -7.55 -7.11 6.04
N ASP A 205 -7.94 -8.39 6.16
CA ASP A 205 -7.22 -9.39 6.95
C ASP A 205 -6.00 -9.90 6.18
N LEU A 206 -4.81 -9.57 6.68
CA LEU A 206 -3.52 -9.98 6.12
C LEU A 206 -2.94 -11.22 6.83
N GLY A 207 -3.77 -11.94 7.57
CA GLY A 207 -3.49 -13.19 8.23
C GLY A 207 -3.01 -13.04 9.68
N GLY A 208 -3.32 -14.03 10.53
CA GLY A 208 -2.80 -14.08 11.90
C GLY A 208 -3.25 -12.93 12.80
N GLY A 209 -4.44 -12.35 12.55
CA GLY A 209 -4.96 -11.21 13.30
C GLY A 209 -4.36 -9.85 12.88
N MET A 210 -3.57 -9.82 11.80
CA MET A 210 -3.00 -8.62 11.20
C MET A 210 -3.99 -7.98 10.23
N TYR A 211 -4.15 -6.66 10.33
CA TYR A 211 -4.95 -5.87 9.40
C TYR A 211 -4.16 -4.68 8.84
N GLY A 212 -4.52 -4.22 7.65
CA GLY A 212 -3.90 -3.03 7.07
C GLY A 212 -4.27 -1.76 7.84
N GLN A 213 -3.29 -0.90 8.06
CA GLN A 213 -3.48 0.32 8.84
C GLN A 213 -4.20 1.42 8.06
N GLN A 214 -3.91 1.53 6.78
CA GLN A 214 -4.42 2.52 5.85
C GLN A 214 -4.07 2.08 4.42
N ASP A 215 -4.81 2.59 3.43
CA ASP A 215 -4.45 2.41 2.03
C ASP A 215 -3.23 3.25 1.64
N ALA A 216 -2.57 2.84 0.55
CA ALA A 216 -1.47 3.58 -0.04
C ALA A 216 -1.59 3.65 -1.56
N HIS A 217 -1.17 4.78 -2.13
CA HIS A 217 -1.20 5.02 -3.57
C HIS A 217 0.10 5.64 -4.05
N SER A 218 0.51 5.28 -5.26
CA SER A 218 1.58 5.95 -6.00
C SER A 218 1.41 5.75 -7.50
N ALA A 219 1.52 6.83 -8.26
CA ALA A 219 1.61 6.83 -9.71
C ALA A 219 2.97 7.37 -10.18
N PHE A 220 3.57 6.73 -11.18
CA PHE A 220 4.87 7.14 -11.73
C PHE A 220 5.01 6.80 -13.22
N GLU A 221 6.03 7.38 -13.86
CA GLU A 221 6.30 7.22 -15.29
C GLU A 221 7.71 6.66 -15.54
N ILE A 222 7.82 5.80 -16.56
CA ILE A 222 9.09 5.28 -17.03
C ILE A 222 9.73 6.27 -18.00
N GLY A 223 10.91 6.78 -17.66
CA GLY A 223 11.67 7.70 -18.51
C GLY A 223 12.54 7.01 -19.57
N ASP A 224 13.55 7.74 -20.06
CA ASP A 224 14.52 7.21 -21.03
C ASP A 224 15.16 5.90 -20.58
N ALA A 225 15.41 5.02 -21.56
CA ALA A 225 16.20 3.81 -21.37
C ALA A 225 17.68 4.20 -21.14
N VAL A 226 18.15 4.07 -19.91
CA VAL A 226 19.56 4.27 -19.57
C VAL A 226 20.13 2.97 -19.04
N ILE A 227 21.12 2.44 -19.73
CA ILE A 227 21.79 1.19 -19.40
C ILE A 227 23.29 1.45 -19.34
N SER A 228 23.89 1.10 -18.20
CA SER A 228 25.33 1.11 -18.01
C SER A 228 25.85 -0.33 -18.04
N ARG A 229 26.93 -0.59 -18.77
CA ARG A 229 27.50 -1.92 -18.93
C ARG A 229 28.98 -1.90 -18.60
N VAL A 230 29.46 -2.89 -17.86
CA VAL A 230 30.89 -3.11 -17.67
C VAL A 230 31.23 -4.58 -17.87
N ASP A 231 32.24 -4.83 -18.69
CA ASP A 231 32.91 -6.14 -18.77
C ASP A 231 34.29 -6.02 -18.12
N ASP A 232 34.58 -6.88 -17.15
CA ASP A 232 35.83 -6.84 -16.41
C ASP A 232 37.07 -7.08 -17.28
N SER A 233 36.94 -7.68 -18.47
CA SER A 233 38.05 -7.81 -19.41
C SER A 233 38.53 -6.45 -19.93
N THR A 234 37.63 -5.46 -20.02
CA THR A 234 37.93 -4.11 -20.53
C THR A 234 38.06 -3.08 -19.41
N LYS A 235 37.36 -3.28 -18.28
CA LYS A 235 37.27 -2.33 -17.16
C LYS A 235 36.81 -0.93 -17.59
N GLN A 236 35.96 -0.89 -18.61
CA GLN A 236 35.30 0.31 -19.10
C GLN A 236 33.81 0.19 -18.85
N ILE A 237 33.26 1.15 -18.12
CA ILE A 237 31.82 1.34 -18.01
C ILE A 237 31.39 2.09 -19.27
N VAL A 238 30.47 1.52 -20.03
CA VAL A 238 29.83 2.16 -21.19
C VAL A 238 28.41 2.50 -20.79
N VAL A 239 28.05 3.77 -20.86
CA VAL A 239 26.69 4.25 -20.55
C VAL A 239 25.98 4.60 -21.86
N GLU A 240 24.84 3.96 -22.07
CA GLU A 240 23.98 4.15 -23.21
C GLU A 240 22.67 4.81 -22.78
N ARG A 241 22.18 5.76 -23.59
CA ARG A 241 20.82 6.30 -23.47
C ARG A 241 20.09 6.05 -24.77
N ASN A 242 18.96 5.35 -24.70
CA ASN A 242 18.16 4.96 -25.86
C ASN A 242 18.99 4.25 -26.96
N GLY A 243 19.98 3.45 -26.55
CA GLY A 243 20.89 2.70 -27.43
C GLY A 243 22.10 3.48 -27.95
N GLU A 244 22.24 4.76 -27.62
CA GLU A 244 23.40 5.57 -28.02
C GLU A 244 24.41 5.71 -26.87
N VAL A 245 25.69 5.44 -27.15
CA VAL A 245 26.77 5.64 -26.17
C VAL A 245 26.94 7.12 -25.88
N ILE A 246 26.69 7.52 -24.64
CA ILE A 246 26.83 8.91 -24.18
C ILE A 246 28.04 9.12 -23.27
N LYS A 247 28.63 8.04 -22.74
CA LYS A 247 29.78 8.10 -21.86
C LYS A 247 30.54 6.77 -21.80
N THR A 248 31.86 6.87 -21.65
CA THR A 248 32.73 5.76 -21.27
C THR A 248 33.57 6.18 -20.08
N MET A 249 33.69 5.31 -19.06
CA MET A 249 34.41 5.59 -17.82
C MET A 249 35.36 4.42 -17.48
N PRO A 250 36.66 4.67 -17.33
CA PRO A 250 37.57 3.68 -16.74
C PRO A 250 37.15 3.41 -15.30
N THR A 251 37.09 2.13 -14.92
CA THR A 251 36.70 1.72 -13.57
C THR A 251 37.69 0.74 -12.93
N SER A 252 37.70 0.69 -11.60
CA SER A 252 38.36 -0.35 -10.82
C SER A 252 37.35 -1.01 -9.89
N MET A 253 37.04 -2.28 -10.15
CA MET A 253 35.99 -3.03 -9.44
C MET A 253 36.58 -3.80 -8.24
N GLY A 254 35.80 -4.73 -7.68
CA GLY A 254 36.18 -5.57 -6.54
C GLY A 254 37.39 -6.46 -6.83
N LYS A 255 38.38 -6.43 -5.94
CA LYS A 255 39.56 -7.31 -5.99
C LYS A 255 39.15 -8.79 -5.89
N ALA A 256 39.97 -9.72 -6.32
CA ALA A 256 39.61 -11.15 -6.36
C ALA A 256 39.12 -11.75 -5.02
N GLY A 257 39.58 -11.23 -3.87
CA GLY A 257 39.09 -11.66 -2.55
C GLY A 257 37.74 -11.08 -2.14
N THR A 258 37.27 -10.02 -2.79
CA THR A 258 35.98 -9.35 -2.57
C THR A 258 35.44 -8.86 -3.93
N PRO A 259 35.15 -9.78 -4.87
CA PRO A 259 34.82 -9.42 -6.24
C PRO A 259 33.44 -8.77 -6.33
N THR A 260 33.26 -7.91 -7.33
CA THR A 260 31.93 -7.39 -7.68
C THR A 260 31.09 -8.51 -8.30
N PRO A 261 29.89 -8.81 -7.79
CA PRO A 261 29.03 -9.83 -8.39
C PRO A 261 28.66 -9.47 -9.84
N ASN A 262 28.57 -10.48 -10.69
CA ASN A 262 28.01 -10.35 -12.03
C ASN A 262 26.49 -10.11 -11.97
N GLY A 263 25.89 -9.71 -13.08
CA GLY A 263 24.44 -9.62 -13.24
C GLY A 263 23.92 -8.20 -13.38
N VAL A 264 22.61 -8.06 -13.21
CA VAL A 264 21.84 -6.84 -13.38
C VAL A 264 21.61 -6.17 -12.04
N TYR A 265 21.87 -4.87 -11.98
CA TYR A 265 21.67 -4.02 -10.82
C TYR A 265 20.68 -2.92 -11.21
N VAL A 266 19.71 -2.66 -10.34
CA VAL A 266 18.80 -1.50 -10.46
C VAL A 266 19.41 -0.33 -9.68
N ILE A 267 19.53 0.83 -10.30
CA ILE A 267 20.06 2.01 -9.62
C ILE A 267 19.09 2.47 -8.51
N GLY A 268 19.63 2.61 -7.29
CA GLY A 268 18.92 3.05 -6.10
C GLY A 268 19.06 4.55 -5.83
N GLU A 269 19.31 4.90 -4.57
CA GLU A 269 19.55 6.28 -4.13
C GLU A 269 20.95 6.79 -4.48
N LYS A 270 21.09 8.13 -4.41
CA LYS A 270 22.31 8.84 -4.73
C LYS A 270 22.70 9.78 -3.60
N HIS A 271 23.98 9.80 -3.25
CA HIS A 271 24.54 10.66 -2.22
C HIS A 271 25.67 11.53 -2.79
N ALA A 272 25.56 12.86 -2.64
CA ALA A 272 26.63 13.76 -3.03
C ALA A 272 27.89 13.54 -2.16
N SER A 273 27.69 13.17 -0.90
CA SER A 273 28.74 12.76 0.05
C SER A 273 28.17 11.74 1.02
N MET A 274 28.94 10.71 1.34
CA MET A 274 28.59 9.74 2.39
C MET A 274 29.85 9.14 3.02
N ILE A 275 29.70 8.57 4.22
CA ILE A 275 30.68 7.66 4.79
C ILE A 275 30.19 6.25 4.49
N MET A 276 30.91 5.53 3.62
CA MET A 276 30.65 4.11 3.39
C MET A 276 31.29 3.32 4.53
N ASP A 277 30.46 2.68 5.35
CA ASP A 277 30.87 1.87 6.50
C ASP A 277 30.50 0.41 6.24
N SER A 278 31.49 -0.48 6.19
CA SER A 278 31.28 -1.89 5.89
C SER A 278 30.37 -2.59 6.91
N SER A 279 30.30 -2.08 8.14
CA SER A 279 29.46 -2.68 9.19
C SER A 279 27.97 -2.55 8.90
N THR A 280 27.56 -1.54 8.13
CA THR A 280 26.19 -1.40 7.61
C THR A 280 25.79 -2.56 6.69
N TYR A 281 26.77 -3.23 6.09
CA TYR A 281 26.58 -4.33 5.14
C TYR A 281 27.04 -5.67 5.70
N GLY A 282 27.20 -5.77 7.03
CA GLY A 282 27.51 -7.03 7.73
C GLY A 282 29.00 -7.37 7.86
N VAL A 283 29.92 -6.49 7.44
CA VAL A 283 31.37 -6.70 7.57
C VAL A 283 31.94 -5.74 8.63
N PRO A 284 32.41 -6.22 9.80
CA PRO A 284 32.96 -5.35 10.83
C PRO A 284 34.07 -4.45 10.28
N ALA A 285 34.01 -3.14 10.60
CA ALA A 285 34.93 -2.15 10.04
C ALA A 285 36.39 -2.35 10.46
N ASP A 286 36.63 -3.09 11.54
CA ASP A 286 37.94 -3.47 12.06
C ASP A 286 38.42 -4.87 11.57
N SER A 287 37.64 -5.55 10.74
CA SER A 287 38.01 -6.83 10.12
C SER A 287 38.97 -6.64 8.94
N ALA A 288 39.53 -7.74 8.42
CA ALA A 288 40.48 -7.70 7.31
C ALA A 288 39.91 -7.09 6.00
N ASP A 289 38.60 -7.21 5.78
CA ASP A 289 37.88 -6.60 4.66
C ASP A 289 37.01 -5.39 5.09
N GLY A 290 37.17 -4.95 6.34
CA GLY A 290 36.46 -3.82 6.91
C GLY A 290 36.92 -2.47 6.34
N TYR A 291 35.98 -1.53 6.21
CA TYR A 291 36.31 -0.16 5.80
C TYR A 291 35.34 0.87 6.39
N ARG A 292 35.84 2.09 6.55
CA ARG A 292 35.01 3.28 6.80
C ARG A 292 35.57 4.48 6.04
N THR A 293 34.97 4.76 4.89
CA THR A 293 35.57 5.64 3.88
C THR A 293 34.62 6.78 3.50
N PRO A 294 35.02 8.05 3.70
CA PRO A 294 34.27 9.17 3.13
C PRO A 294 34.44 9.19 1.60
N VAL A 295 33.33 9.22 0.89
CA VAL A 295 33.30 9.25 -0.58
C VAL A 295 32.34 10.31 -1.10
N GLN A 296 32.54 10.71 -2.35
CA GLN A 296 31.70 11.67 -3.04
C GLN A 296 30.97 11.02 -4.22
N TYR A 297 29.81 11.56 -4.57
CA TYR A 297 29.00 11.17 -5.73
C TYR A 297 28.77 9.66 -5.78
N ALA A 298 28.28 9.10 -4.68
CA ALA A 298 27.97 7.69 -4.56
C ALA A 298 26.57 7.41 -5.09
N THR A 299 26.45 6.47 -6.02
CA THR A 299 25.17 5.97 -6.54
C THR A 299 25.04 4.50 -6.19
N ARG A 300 23.98 4.14 -5.43
CA ARG A 300 23.76 2.77 -4.97
C ARG A 300 23.36 1.88 -6.13
N MET A 301 23.94 0.67 -6.13
CA MET A 301 23.62 -0.40 -7.07
C MET A 301 23.05 -1.63 -6.36
N SER A 302 23.40 -1.89 -5.09
CA SER A 302 22.90 -3.05 -4.33
C SER A 302 22.62 -2.73 -2.86
N TYR A 303 21.74 -3.47 -2.18
CA TYR A 303 21.60 -3.32 -0.72
C TYR A 303 22.77 -3.95 0.03
N SER A 304 23.45 -4.93 -0.56
CA SER A 304 24.75 -5.47 -0.09
C SER A 304 25.90 -4.45 -0.08
N GLY A 305 25.68 -3.20 -0.51
CA GLY A 305 26.64 -2.11 -0.34
C GLY A 305 27.54 -1.87 -1.55
N ILE A 306 27.12 -2.28 -2.75
CA ILE A 306 27.82 -1.95 -4.00
C ILE A 306 27.35 -0.59 -4.51
N PHE A 307 28.32 0.29 -4.76
CA PHE A 307 28.10 1.63 -5.29
C PHE A 307 29.07 1.93 -6.44
N LEU A 308 28.68 2.83 -7.33
CA LEU A 308 29.60 3.59 -8.16
C LEU A 308 29.91 4.91 -7.45
N HIS A 309 31.19 5.24 -7.23
CA HIS A 309 31.57 6.46 -6.51
C HIS A 309 32.93 7.02 -6.93
N ALA A 310 33.20 8.26 -6.50
CA ALA A 310 34.49 8.91 -6.71
C ALA A 310 35.57 8.21 -5.89
N ALA A 311 36.68 7.85 -6.53
CA ALA A 311 37.82 7.20 -5.90
C ALA A 311 39.15 7.79 -6.38
N PRO A 312 39.48 9.04 -5.96
CA PRO A 312 40.70 9.72 -6.41
C PRO A 312 41.99 8.96 -6.04
N TRP A 313 41.95 8.09 -5.03
CA TRP A 313 43.08 7.26 -4.61
C TRP A 313 43.38 6.08 -5.54
N SER A 314 42.45 5.69 -6.44
CA SER A 314 42.58 4.52 -7.31
C SER A 314 42.59 4.84 -8.79
N VAL A 315 42.72 6.11 -9.19
CA VAL A 315 42.76 6.52 -10.61
C VAL A 315 43.83 5.77 -11.41
N TRP A 316 44.97 5.46 -10.78
CA TRP A 316 46.05 4.68 -11.39
C TRP A 316 45.66 3.23 -11.75
N ALA A 317 44.60 2.69 -11.14
CA ALA A 317 44.10 1.34 -11.34
C ALA A 317 42.88 1.28 -12.29
N GLN A 318 42.16 2.39 -12.44
CA GLN A 318 40.91 2.46 -13.21
C GLN A 318 41.18 2.19 -14.69
N GLY A 319 40.46 1.22 -15.27
CA GLY A 319 40.70 0.72 -16.63
C GLY A 319 41.80 -0.33 -16.75
N SER A 320 42.40 -0.78 -15.64
CA SER A 320 43.53 -1.72 -15.66
C SER A 320 43.41 -2.87 -14.63
N GLN A 321 43.14 -2.56 -13.36
CA GLN A 321 43.11 -3.56 -12.29
C GLN A 321 42.02 -3.29 -11.24
N ASN A 322 41.53 -4.34 -10.61
CA ASN A 322 40.49 -4.27 -9.58
C ASN A 322 41.09 -4.18 -8.18
N THR A 323 40.73 -3.14 -7.43
CA THR A 323 41.30 -2.86 -6.11
C THR A 323 40.27 -2.57 -5.03
N SER A 324 38.97 -2.53 -5.36
CA SER A 324 37.91 -2.19 -4.39
C SER A 324 37.46 -3.40 -3.57
N HIS A 325 36.50 -3.19 -2.66
CA HIS A 325 35.79 -4.24 -1.92
C HIS A 325 34.47 -4.66 -2.60
N GLY A 326 34.29 -4.30 -3.88
CA GLY A 326 33.08 -4.59 -4.66
C GLY A 326 32.53 -3.37 -5.39
N CYS A 327 32.73 -2.16 -4.86
CA CYS A 327 32.31 -0.91 -5.50
C CYS A 327 33.00 -0.67 -6.85
N LEU A 328 32.37 0.13 -7.69
CA LEU A 328 32.90 0.61 -8.96
C LEU A 328 33.58 1.96 -8.74
N ASN A 329 34.91 1.91 -8.58
CA ASN A 329 35.71 3.11 -8.42
C ASN A 329 35.88 3.81 -9.77
N VAL A 330 35.52 5.09 -9.86
CA VAL A 330 35.78 5.92 -11.04
C VAL A 330 36.42 7.26 -10.64
N THR A 331 36.81 8.06 -11.62
CA THR A 331 37.33 9.41 -11.36
C THR A 331 36.25 10.27 -10.70
N THR A 332 36.63 11.31 -9.95
CA THR A 332 35.63 12.22 -9.35
C THR A 332 34.74 12.89 -10.39
N GLY A 333 35.28 13.21 -11.57
CA GLY A 333 34.51 13.79 -12.68
C GLY A 333 33.48 12.81 -13.24
N ASP A 334 33.86 11.54 -13.41
CA ASP A 334 32.96 10.51 -13.91
C ASP A 334 31.89 10.13 -12.88
N ALA A 335 32.24 10.02 -11.60
CA ALA A 335 31.28 9.79 -10.52
C ALA A 335 30.24 10.92 -10.45
N LYS A 336 30.69 12.18 -10.56
CA LYS A 336 29.78 13.32 -10.63
C LYS A 336 28.88 13.25 -11.86
N TRP A 337 29.45 12.94 -13.02
CA TRP A 337 28.66 12.79 -14.25
C TRP A 337 27.61 11.70 -14.08
N PHE A 338 27.96 10.55 -13.50
CA PHE A 338 27.03 9.46 -13.26
C PHE A 338 25.92 9.88 -12.27
N TYR A 339 26.30 10.52 -11.16
CA TYR A 339 25.37 11.07 -10.18
C TYR A 339 24.36 12.05 -10.83
N ASP A 340 24.80 12.88 -11.76
CA ASP A 340 23.94 13.86 -12.43
C ASP A 340 23.05 13.23 -13.53
N ASN A 341 23.48 12.13 -14.16
CA ASN A 341 22.86 11.58 -15.38
C ASN A 341 22.14 10.25 -15.20
N ALA A 342 22.40 9.52 -14.12
CA ALA A 342 21.65 8.33 -13.73
C ALA A 342 20.49 8.69 -12.80
N LYS A 343 19.39 7.94 -12.89
CA LYS A 343 18.23 8.05 -12.01
C LYS A 343 17.87 6.70 -11.40
N ARG A 344 17.08 6.74 -10.34
CA ARG A 344 16.51 5.54 -9.72
C ARG A 344 15.81 4.71 -10.80
N GLY A 345 16.01 3.40 -10.80
CA GLY A 345 15.44 2.49 -11.79
C GLY A 345 16.26 2.32 -13.07
N ASP A 346 17.32 3.10 -13.29
CA ASP A 346 18.23 2.84 -14.41
C ASP A 346 18.93 1.49 -14.21
N ILE A 347 19.40 0.90 -15.31
CA ILE A 347 20.03 -0.43 -15.28
C ILE A 347 21.55 -0.29 -15.29
N PHE A 348 22.20 -1.13 -14.49
CA PHE A 348 23.64 -1.35 -14.56
C PHE A 348 23.91 -2.86 -14.68
N GLU A 349 24.66 -3.27 -15.70
CA GLU A 349 25.00 -4.68 -15.94
C GLU A 349 26.51 -4.89 -15.77
N VAL A 350 26.86 -5.90 -14.97
CA VAL A 350 28.24 -6.29 -14.68
C VAL A 350 28.48 -7.69 -15.24
N SER A 351 29.53 -7.87 -16.03
CA SER A 351 29.94 -9.16 -16.58
C SER A 351 31.44 -9.40 -16.49
N GLY A 352 31.83 -10.68 -16.62
CA GLY A 352 33.23 -11.08 -16.77
C GLY A 352 34.06 -11.05 -15.48
N THR A 353 33.45 -10.78 -14.31
CA THR A 353 34.15 -10.81 -13.03
C THR A 353 34.32 -12.25 -12.53
N VAL A 354 35.20 -12.44 -11.54
CA VAL A 354 35.36 -13.74 -10.83
C VAL A 354 34.31 -13.98 -9.73
N GLY A 355 33.40 -13.02 -9.52
CA GLY A 355 32.34 -13.13 -8.50
C GLY A 355 31.13 -13.93 -8.99
N ASP A 356 30.29 -14.35 -8.05
CA ASP A 356 28.99 -14.96 -8.36
C ASP A 356 28.01 -13.94 -8.96
N THR A 357 26.82 -14.37 -9.34
CA THR A 357 25.74 -13.46 -9.75
C THR A 357 25.10 -12.79 -8.53
N LEU A 358 24.77 -11.50 -8.65
CA LEU A 358 24.03 -10.77 -7.62
C LEU A 358 22.72 -11.52 -7.29
N PRO A 359 22.45 -11.80 -5.99
CA PRO A 359 21.21 -12.46 -5.62
C PRO A 359 19.97 -11.65 -6.00
N GLY A 360 18.94 -12.32 -6.50
CA GLY A 360 17.68 -11.67 -6.87
C GLY A 360 16.96 -10.97 -5.72
N TRP A 361 17.16 -11.45 -4.50
CA TRP A 361 16.60 -10.90 -3.27
C TRP A 361 17.46 -9.80 -2.63
N ASP A 362 18.58 -9.39 -3.25
CA ASP A 362 19.43 -8.30 -2.74
C ASP A 362 18.62 -7.02 -2.48
N GLY A 363 17.52 -6.79 -3.19
CA GLY A 363 16.69 -5.59 -3.10
C GLY A 363 16.87 -4.65 -4.29
N LEU A 364 17.99 -4.74 -5.00
CA LEU A 364 18.19 -4.09 -6.31
C LEU A 364 18.62 -5.11 -7.39
N GLY A 365 18.38 -6.40 -7.15
CA GLY A 365 18.79 -7.52 -8.00
C GLY A 365 17.65 -8.24 -8.72
N ASP A 366 16.43 -7.70 -8.73
CA ASP A 366 15.18 -8.33 -9.16
C ASP A 366 15.26 -9.02 -10.53
N TRP A 367 16.01 -8.42 -11.46
CA TRP A 367 16.19 -8.90 -12.84
C TRP A 367 17.13 -10.10 -12.97
N ASN A 368 17.82 -10.50 -11.90
CA ASN A 368 18.62 -11.72 -11.87
C ASN A 368 17.78 -12.98 -11.59
N VAL A 369 16.51 -12.82 -11.21
CA VAL A 369 15.58 -13.95 -11.07
C VAL A 369 14.99 -14.28 -12.45
N PRO A 370 15.14 -15.52 -12.95
CA PRO A 370 14.52 -15.92 -14.21
C PRO A 370 13.01 -15.69 -14.19
N TRP A 371 12.46 -15.20 -15.31
CA TRP A 371 11.04 -14.84 -15.39
C TRP A 371 10.09 -15.96 -14.97
N GLU A 372 10.33 -17.20 -15.38
CA GLU A 372 9.49 -18.34 -14.98
C GLU A 372 9.45 -18.54 -13.46
N THR A 373 10.58 -18.34 -12.77
CA THR A 373 10.66 -18.39 -11.31
C THR A 373 9.95 -17.21 -10.67
N TRP A 374 10.10 -16.01 -11.25
CA TRP A 374 9.44 -14.79 -10.78
C TRP A 374 7.92 -14.90 -10.92
N LYS A 375 7.44 -15.28 -12.11
CA LYS A 375 6.03 -15.43 -12.47
C LYS A 375 5.32 -16.51 -11.67
N ALA A 376 6.01 -17.61 -11.35
CA ALA A 376 5.48 -18.63 -10.45
C ALA A 376 5.23 -18.09 -9.02
N GLY A 377 5.93 -17.02 -8.64
CA GLY A 377 5.78 -16.38 -7.34
C GLY A 377 6.22 -17.26 -6.16
N ASN A 378 6.00 -16.75 -4.96
CA ASN A 378 6.35 -17.40 -3.70
C ASN A 378 5.39 -17.03 -2.55
N ALA A 379 4.13 -16.75 -2.91
CA ALA A 379 3.07 -16.36 -1.98
C ALA A 379 2.74 -17.45 -0.95
N ASP A 380 2.80 -18.73 -1.35
CA ASP A 380 2.46 -19.87 -0.47
C ASP A 380 3.48 -20.12 0.64
N ARG A 381 4.64 -19.46 0.59
CA ARG A 381 5.63 -19.49 1.64
C ARG A 381 5.30 -18.35 2.60
N GLY A 382 4.30 -18.53 3.46
CA GLY A 382 3.98 -17.55 4.50
C GLY A 382 5.20 -17.19 5.35
N ALA A 383 5.14 -16.08 6.10
CA ALA A 383 6.20 -15.72 7.04
C ALA A 383 6.32 -16.79 8.14
N SER A 384 7.23 -17.75 7.98
CA SER A 384 7.60 -18.72 9.02
C SER A 384 8.60 -18.14 10.00
#